data_AF-A0A8J6TVR4-F1
#
_entry.id   AF-A0A8J6TVR4-F1
#
_cell.length_a   1.000
_cell.length_b   1.000
_cell.length_c   1.000
_cell.angle_alpha   90.00
_cell.angle_beta   90.00
_cell.angle_gamma   90.00
#
_symmetry.space_group_name_H-M   'P 1'
#
loop_
_entity.id
_entity.type
_entity.pdbx_description
1 polymer ?
#
loop_
_entity_poly.entity_id
_entity_poly.type
_entity_poly.pdbx_seq_one_letter_code
_entity_poly.pdbx_strand_id
1 'polypeptide(L)'
;MSAAAVAAGMVPLAFGTQTAGSLTRPASFCGVAGLVTAKGQFSTNGITGLSPSLDTLGLLTRSVADLHYAWRALQSGVRPRPLNPAVPGRLRVWSGFELGEVSPEMSAALRASSNTPP
;
A
#
# COMPACT_ATOMS: atom_id res chain seq x y z
N MET A 1 8.64 12.48 0.47
CA MET A 1 8.91 12.87 1.88
C MET A 1 8.22 11.95 2.88
N SER A 2 6.91 11.69 2.79
CA SER A 2 6.15 10.90 3.79
C SER A 2 6.75 9.51 4.09
N ALA A 3 7.10 8.73 3.08
CA ALA A 3 7.66 7.39 3.29
C ALA A 3 9.01 7.41 4.02
N ALA A 4 9.88 8.36 3.68
CA ALA A 4 11.18 8.54 4.32
C ALA A 4 11.03 8.99 5.79
N ALA A 5 10.08 9.86 6.10
CA ALA A 5 9.81 10.30 7.48
C ALA A 5 9.37 9.12 8.37
N VAL A 6 8.52 8.23 7.83
CA VAL A 6 8.12 6.99 8.51
C VAL A 6 9.31 6.04 8.67
N ALA A 7 10.10 5.84 7.60
CA ALA A 7 11.27 4.95 7.61
C ALA A 7 12.33 5.42 8.62
N ALA A 8 12.56 6.72 8.72
CA ALA A 8 13.48 7.33 9.67
C ALA A 8 12.95 7.39 11.11
N GLY A 9 11.71 6.91 11.36
CA GLY A 9 11.10 6.92 12.69
C GLY A 9 10.71 8.31 13.20
N MET A 10 10.64 9.32 12.31
CA MET A 10 10.22 10.67 12.67
C MET A 10 8.74 10.72 13.03
N VAL A 11 7.93 9.90 12.36
CA VAL A 11 6.50 9.75 12.61
C VAL A 11 6.09 8.28 12.53
N PRO A 12 5.12 7.82 13.34
CA PRO A 12 4.65 6.43 13.29
C PRO A 12 3.76 6.16 12.06
N LEU A 13 3.13 7.22 11.53
CA LEU A 13 2.19 7.19 10.42
C LEU A 13 2.30 8.48 9.61
N ALA A 14 2.14 8.35 8.29
CA ALA A 14 1.96 9.50 7.40
C ALA A 14 0.85 9.26 6.39
N PHE A 15 0.15 10.32 6.02
CA PHE A 15 -0.73 10.34 4.86
C PHE A 15 0.07 10.60 3.58
N GLY A 16 -0.46 10.11 2.47
CA GLY A 16 0.01 10.41 1.13
C GLY A 16 -1.11 10.31 0.11
N THR A 17 -0.79 10.63 -1.14
CA THR A 17 -1.73 10.53 -2.26
C THR A 17 -1.09 9.75 -3.39
N GLN A 18 -1.92 9.04 -4.15
CA GLN A 18 -1.52 8.35 -5.36
C GLN A 18 -2.41 8.71 -6.53
N THR A 19 -1.77 9.23 -7.57
CA THR A 19 -2.35 9.33 -8.92
C THR A 19 -1.96 8.12 -9.77
N ALA A 20 -0.70 7.72 -9.72
CA ALA A 20 -0.18 6.55 -10.47
C ALA A 20 0.60 5.61 -9.55
N GLY A 21 1.73 6.08 -9.01
CA GLY A 21 2.61 5.28 -8.14
C GLY A 21 3.31 6.09 -7.05
N SER A 22 2.85 7.32 -6.78
CA SER A 22 3.50 8.25 -5.85
C SER A 22 3.39 7.85 -4.37
N LEU A 23 2.67 6.77 -4.05
CA LEU A 23 2.63 6.20 -2.71
C LEU A 23 3.34 4.85 -2.64
N THR A 24 3.02 3.92 -3.55
CA THR A 24 3.61 2.57 -3.53
C THR A 24 5.09 2.55 -3.90
N ARG A 25 5.52 3.37 -4.85
CA ARG A 25 6.93 3.46 -5.26
C ARG A 25 7.84 3.96 -4.14
N PRO A 26 7.59 5.12 -3.50
CA PRO A 26 8.42 5.55 -2.37
C PRO A 26 8.26 4.63 -1.14
N ALA A 27 7.13 3.97 -0.93
CA ALA A 27 7.01 2.96 0.13
C ALA A 27 7.99 1.80 -0.07
N SER A 28 8.05 1.27 -1.30
CA SER A 28 9.01 0.23 -1.69
C SER A 28 10.45 0.68 -1.51
N PHE A 29 10.80 1.88 -1.99
CA PHE A 29 12.17 2.41 -1.87
C PHE A 29 12.60 2.68 -0.43
N CYS A 30 11.68 3.09 0.44
CA CYS A 30 11.98 3.37 1.83
C CYS A 30 11.77 2.16 2.75
N GLY A 31 11.34 1.00 2.23
CA GLY A 31 11.12 -0.21 3.02
C GLY A 31 9.99 -0.08 4.06
N VAL A 32 8.91 0.63 3.73
CA VAL A 32 7.76 0.86 4.62
C VAL A 32 6.47 0.26 4.06
N ALA A 33 5.52 -0.04 4.94
CA ALA A 33 4.22 -0.53 4.54
C ALA A 33 3.34 0.62 4.01
N GLY A 34 2.78 0.45 2.80
CA GLY A 34 1.91 1.43 2.15
C GLY A 34 0.57 0.86 1.73
N LEU A 35 -0.51 1.60 1.96
CA LEU A 35 -1.87 1.28 1.50
C LEU A 35 -2.40 2.42 0.63
N VAL A 36 -2.84 2.08 -0.57
CA VAL A 36 -3.68 2.97 -1.39
C VAL A 36 -5.13 2.56 -1.16
N THR A 37 -5.96 3.52 -0.76
CA THR A 37 -7.37 3.25 -0.45
C THR A 37 -8.19 3.01 -1.71
N ALA A 38 -9.42 2.53 -1.58
CA ALA A 38 -10.31 2.48 -2.74
C ALA A 38 -10.65 3.89 -3.21
N LYS A 39 -10.79 4.08 -4.52
CA LYS A 39 -11.17 5.38 -5.10
C LYS A 39 -12.48 5.88 -4.48
N GLY A 40 -12.48 7.12 -4.00
CA GLY A 40 -13.66 7.74 -3.37
C GLY A 40 -13.94 7.28 -1.94
N GLN A 41 -13.12 6.40 -1.36
CA GLN A 41 -13.30 5.95 0.02
C GLN A 41 -13.08 7.07 1.05
N PHE A 42 -12.19 8.00 0.75
CA PHE A 42 -12.01 9.24 1.51
C PHE A 42 -12.19 10.43 0.58
N SER A 43 -12.77 11.49 1.11
CA SER A 43 -12.83 12.77 0.41
C SER A 43 -11.41 13.29 0.18
N THR A 44 -11.11 13.66 -1.06
CA THR A 44 -9.88 14.36 -1.43
C THR A 44 -10.06 15.87 -1.45
N ASN A 45 -11.17 16.39 -0.90
CA ASN A 45 -11.39 17.82 -0.81
C ASN A 45 -10.28 18.49 0.03
N GLY A 46 -9.76 19.63 -0.44
CA GLY A 46 -8.63 20.31 0.18
C GLY A 46 -7.25 19.70 -0.13
N ILE A 47 -7.19 18.57 -0.86
CA ILE A 47 -5.94 18.00 -1.35
C ILE A 47 -5.67 18.55 -2.76
N THR A 48 -4.52 19.18 -2.97
CA THR A 48 -4.06 19.54 -4.31
C THR A 48 -3.69 18.26 -5.08
N GLY A 49 -4.56 17.87 -6.00
CA GLY A 49 -4.41 16.68 -6.84
C GLY A 49 -3.70 16.95 -8.17
N LEU A 50 -3.33 15.87 -8.86
CA LEU A 50 -2.81 15.91 -10.23
C LEU A 50 -3.88 15.51 -11.25
N SER A 51 -4.69 14.50 -10.93
CA SER A 51 -5.74 14.00 -11.80
C SER A 51 -6.92 13.52 -10.94
N PRO A 52 -8.03 14.28 -10.88
CA PRO A 52 -9.16 13.94 -10.01
C PRO A 52 -9.76 12.57 -10.25
N SER A 53 -9.64 11.99 -11.45
CA SER A 53 -10.11 10.63 -11.75
C SER A 53 -9.23 9.54 -11.14
N LEU A 54 -7.94 9.82 -10.91
CA LEU A 54 -6.96 8.85 -10.42
C LEU A 54 -6.54 9.09 -8.96
N ASP A 55 -6.60 10.34 -8.49
CA ASP A 55 -6.09 10.75 -7.19
C ASP A 55 -6.79 10.05 -6.02
N THR A 56 -6.02 9.33 -5.23
CA THR A 56 -6.55 8.55 -4.10
C THR A 56 -5.69 8.76 -2.87
N LEU A 57 -6.33 8.82 -1.69
CA LEU A 57 -5.62 8.89 -0.42
C LEU A 57 -4.93 7.56 -0.13
N GLY A 58 -3.83 7.60 0.62
CA GLY A 58 -3.25 6.42 1.23
C GLY A 58 -2.47 6.69 2.50
N LEU A 59 -1.97 5.60 3.07
CA LEU A 59 -1.33 5.54 4.37
C LEU A 59 0.04 4.90 4.25
N LEU A 60 0.98 5.37 5.08
CA LEU A 60 2.33 4.84 5.19
C LEU A 60 2.64 4.61 6.67
N THR A 61 3.18 3.44 7.00
CA THR A 61 3.57 3.04 8.37
C THR A 61 4.79 2.11 8.31
N ARG A 62 5.45 1.86 9.46
CA ARG A 62 6.64 0.99 9.50
C ARG A 62 6.31 -0.50 9.34
N SER A 63 5.08 -0.91 9.61
CA SER A 63 4.68 -2.32 9.56
C SER A 63 3.24 -2.48 9.06
N VAL A 64 2.92 -3.66 8.52
CA VAL A 64 1.55 -4.00 8.09
C VAL A 64 0.57 -3.99 9.27
N ALA A 65 1.04 -4.35 10.47
CA ALA A 65 0.22 -4.31 11.69
C ALA A 65 -0.19 -2.88 12.07
N ASP A 66 0.74 -1.93 12.01
CA ASP A 66 0.46 -0.51 12.25
C ASP A 66 -0.49 0.05 11.18
N LEU A 67 -0.28 -0.35 9.92
CA LEU A 67 -1.14 0.02 8.81
C LEU A 67 -2.59 -0.47 9.04
N HIS A 68 -2.74 -1.71 9.51
CA HIS A 68 -4.04 -2.28 9.85
C HIS A 68 -4.70 -1.51 11.00
N TYR A 69 -3.93 -1.18 12.05
CA TYR A 69 -4.44 -0.41 13.18
C TYR A 69 -4.93 0.98 12.75
N ALA A 70 -4.11 1.71 11.99
CA ALA A 70 -4.46 3.01 11.44
C ALA A 70 -5.69 2.94 10.52
N TRP A 71 -5.75 1.93 9.67
CA TRP A 71 -6.89 1.67 8.79
C TRP A 71 -8.18 1.46 9.57
N ARG A 72 -8.12 0.67 10.64
CA ARG A 72 -9.25 0.41 11.53
C ARG A 72 -9.71 1.67 12.26
N ALA A 73 -8.78 2.55 12.65
CA ALA A 73 -9.11 3.81 13.32
C ALA A 73 -9.81 4.81 12.38
N LEU A 74 -9.45 4.84 11.10
CA LEU A 74 -10.03 5.74 10.12
C LEU A 74 -11.39 5.28 9.58
N GLN A 75 -11.68 3.98 9.64
CA GLN A 75 -12.98 3.43 9.24
C GLN A 75 -13.97 3.46 10.41
N SER A 76 -14.67 4.58 10.59
CA SER A 76 -15.75 4.68 11.58
C SER A 76 -16.91 3.76 11.22
N GLY A 77 -17.06 2.63 11.93
CA GLY A 77 -18.26 1.78 11.88
C GLY A 77 -18.29 0.67 10.83
N VAL A 78 -17.36 0.64 9.87
CA VAL A 78 -17.26 -0.48 8.92
C VAL A 78 -16.52 -1.63 9.59
N ARG A 79 -17.25 -2.69 9.95
CA ARG A 79 -16.61 -3.95 10.38
C ARG A 79 -16.09 -4.67 9.14
N PRO A 80 -14.78 -4.96 9.04
CA PRO A 80 -14.27 -5.83 7.99
C PRO A 80 -15.02 -7.15 8.05
N ARG A 81 -15.40 -7.67 6.88
CA ARG A 81 -15.91 -9.05 6.80
C ARG A 81 -14.82 -9.97 7.37
N PRO A 82 -15.15 -10.83 8.36
CA PRO A 82 -14.20 -11.80 8.87
C PRO A 82 -13.68 -12.65 7.71
N LEU A 83 -12.36 -12.82 7.62
CA LEU A 83 -11.80 -13.81 6.71
C LEU A 83 -12.24 -15.19 7.20
N ASN A 84 -12.68 -16.05 6.29
CA ASN A 84 -12.92 -17.44 6.62
C ASN A 84 -11.59 -18.21 6.48
N PRO A 85 -10.93 -18.61 7.59
CA PRO A 85 -9.65 -19.30 7.51
C PRO A 85 -9.77 -20.68 6.84
N ALA A 86 -10.97 -21.25 6.74
CA ALA A 86 -11.20 -22.51 6.05
C ALA A 86 -11.15 -22.40 4.50
N VAL A 87 -11.13 -21.18 3.96
CA VAL A 87 -10.98 -20.94 2.52
C VAL A 87 -9.54 -20.55 2.23
N PRO A 88 -8.73 -21.42 1.58
CA PRO A 88 -7.36 -21.08 1.22
C PRO A 88 -7.33 -19.84 0.34
N GLY A 89 -6.51 -18.86 0.72
CA GLY A 89 -6.24 -17.70 -0.13
C GLY A 89 -5.62 -18.14 -1.44
N ARG A 90 -6.11 -17.59 -2.56
CA ARG A 90 -5.49 -17.82 -3.89
C ARG A 90 -4.66 -16.60 -4.25
N LEU A 91 -3.33 -16.74 -4.25
CA LEU A 91 -2.41 -15.72 -4.76
C LEU A 91 -2.11 -16.00 -6.23
N ARG A 92 -2.39 -15.04 -7.11
CA ARG A 92 -1.95 -15.05 -8.50
C ARG A 92 -0.80 -14.06 -8.63
N VAL A 93 0.33 -14.54 -9.16
CA VAL A 93 1.54 -13.72 -9.38
C VAL A 93 1.59 -13.33 -10.85
N TRP A 94 1.69 -12.03 -11.11
CA TRP A 94 1.96 -11.50 -12.43
C TRP A 94 3.38 -10.93 -12.46
N SER A 95 4.16 -11.31 -13.46
CA SER A 95 5.60 -11.02 -13.54
C SER A 95 5.94 -9.62 -14.07
N GLY A 96 4.97 -8.85 -14.54
CA GLY A 96 5.19 -7.49 -15.04
C GLY A 96 5.78 -7.43 -16.46
N PHE A 97 5.76 -8.52 -17.23
CA PHE A 97 6.45 -8.64 -18.52
C PHE A 97 6.04 -7.60 -19.60
N GLU A 98 4.88 -6.94 -19.43
CA GLU A 98 4.37 -5.92 -20.37
C GLU A 98 4.74 -4.48 -19.98
N LEU A 99 5.33 -4.26 -18.81
CA LEU A 99 5.66 -2.91 -18.30
C LEU A 99 7.06 -2.41 -18.72
N GLY A 100 7.76 -3.16 -19.55
CA GLY A 100 9.15 -2.91 -19.93
C GLY A 100 10.14 -3.68 -19.06
N GLU A 101 11.34 -3.13 -18.88
CA GLU A 101 12.43 -3.82 -18.19
C GLU A 101 12.23 -3.80 -16.66
N VAL A 102 12.14 -4.98 -16.05
CA VAL A 102 12.05 -5.18 -14.60
C VAL A 102 13.38 -5.67 -14.08
N SER A 103 13.92 -5.05 -13.03
CA SER A 103 15.23 -5.41 -12.53
C SER A 103 15.27 -6.87 -12.01
N PRO A 104 16.42 -7.56 -12.10
CA PRO A 104 16.58 -8.91 -11.57
C PRO A 104 16.21 -9.01 -10.08
N GLU A 105 16.52 -7.98 -9.29
CA GLU A 105 16.23 -7.90 -7.85
C GLU A 105 14.72 -7.85 -7.58
N MET A 106 13.98 -7.05 -8.35
CA MET A 106 12.51 -6.99 -8.25
C MET A 106 11.87 -8.35 -8.60
N SER A 107 12.37 -8.99 -9.65
CA SER A 107 11.92 -10.32 -10.05
C SER A 107 12.23 -11.40 -9.00
N ALA A 108 13.39 -11.32 -8.36
CA ALA A 108 13.76 -12.22 -7.27
C ALA A 108 12.89 -12.02 -6.03
N ALA A 109 12.60 -10.76 -5.65
CA ALA A 109 11.72 -10.44 -4.53
C ALA A 109 10.28 -10.95 -4.74
N LEU A 110 9.76 -10.86 -5.97
CA LEU A 110 8.46 -11.44 -6.30
C LEU A 110 8.43 -12.96 -6.13
N ARG A 111 9.47 -13.67 -6.59
CA ARG A 111 9.57 -15.13 -6.42
C ARG A 111 9.73 -15.55 -4.96
N ALA A 112 10.49 -14.79 -4.17
CA ALA A 112 10.69 -15.07 -2.75
C ALA A 112 9.37 -14.95 -1.96
N SER A 113 8.59 -13.90 -2.23
CA SER A 113 7.31 -13.68 -1.56
C SER A 113 6.22 -14.67 -1.97
N SER A 114 6.25 -15.21 -3.19
CA SER A 114 5.29 -16.23 -3.63
C SER A 114 5.56 -17.63 -3.10
N ASN A 115 6.80 -17.92 -2.71
CA ASN A 115 7.22 -19.24 -2.23
C ASN A 115 7.22 -19.39 -0.70
N THR A 116 6.81 -18.34 0.02
CA THR A 116 6.76 -18.39 1.48
C THR A 116 5.55 -19.26 1.90
N PRO A 117 5.74 -20.37 2.66
CA PRO A 117 4.62 -21.16 3.16
C PRO A 117 3.73 -20.31 4.07
N PRO A 118 2.41 -20.60 4.13
CA PRO A 118 1.44 -19.83 4.92
C PRO A 118 1.74 -19.85 6.43
#